data_AF-A0A0N0SGP0-F1
#
_entry.id   AF-A0A0N0SGP0-F1
#
_cell.length_a   1.000
_cell.length_b   1.000
_cell.length_c   1.000
_cell.angle_alpha   90.00
_cell.angle_beta   90.00
_cell.angle_gamma   90.00
#
_symmetry.space_group_name_H-M   'P 1'
#
loop_
_entity.id
_entity.type
_entity.pdbx_description
1 polymer ?
#
loop_
_entity_poly.entity_id
_entity_poly.type
_entity_poly.pdbx_seq_one_letter_code
_entity_poly.pdbx_strand_id
1 'polypeptide(L)' 'MPRLQEIHANLVDCFQEARDQGWLGEVGAIETTLAAAAQKLEAMRDRAAQPSTVHLGMPDFRRDAGRSSTEVEG' A
#
# COMPACT_ATOMS: atom_id res chain seq x y z
N MET A 1 11.93 4.14 6.53
CA MET A 1 11.07 4.66 5.45
C MET A 1 10.92 6.17 5.66
N PRO A 2 11.88 6.97 5.16
CA PRO A 2 12.14 8.32 5.69
C PRO A 2 10.99 9.29 5.42
N ARG A 3 10.47 9.32 4.19
CA ARG A 3 9.47 10.33 3.80
C ARG A 3 8.16 10.26 4.60
N LEU A 4 7.64 9.06 4.84
CA LEU A 4 6.39 8.91 5.59
C LEU A 4 6.57 9.19 7.10
N GLN A 5 7.79 8.96 7.62
CA GLN A 5 8.13 9.32 9.00
C GLN A 5 8.19 10.84 9.18
N GLU A 6 8.75 11.56 8.21
CA GLU A 6 8.74 13.04 8.19
C GLU A 6 7.31 13.59 8.15
N ILE A 7 6.45 13.04 7.28
CA ILE A 7 5.04 13.44 7.19
C ILE A 7 4.33 13.19 8.53
N HIS A 8 4.56 12.03 9.16
CA HIS A 8 3.97 11.73 10.46
C HIS A 8 4.44 12.71 11.54
N ALA A 9 5.73 13.05 11.59
CA ALA A 9 6.25 14.03 12.54
C ALA A 9 5.62 15.42 12.33
N ASN A 10 5.54 15.88 11.08
CA ASN A 10 4.93 17.16 10.77
C ASN A 10 3.42 17.20 11.12
N LEU A 11 2.70 16.09 10.96
CA LEU A 11 1.30 15.98 11.39
C LEU A 11 1.15 16.07 12.92
N VAL A 12 2.10 15.51 13.68
CA VAL A 12 2.13 15.65 15.16
C VAL A 12 2.32 17.10 15.56
N ASP A 13 3.26 17.81 14.91
CA ASP A 13 3.50 19.23 15.19
C ASP A 13 2.25 20.08 14.85
N CYS A 14 1.65 19.82 13.68
CA CYS A 14 0.42 20.51 13.25
C CYS A 14 -0.78 20.22 14.17
N PHE A 15 -0.87 18.99 14.70
CA PHE A 15 -1.89 18.63 15.67
C PHE A 15 -1.75 19.40 16.98
N GLN A 16 -0.52 19.54 17.49
CA GLN A 16 -0.25 20.32 18.70
C GLN A 16 -0.64 21.78 18.50
N GLU A 17 -0.23 22.39 17.39
CA GLU A 17 -0.59 23.75 17.04
C GLU A 17 -2.11 23.95 16.95
N ALA A 18 -2.82 23.03 16.27
CA ALA A 18 -4.28 23.11 16.15
C ALA A 18 -4.99 22.99 17.52
N ARG A 19 -4.44 22.18 18.44
CA ARG A 19 -4.97 22.09 19.82
C ARG A 19 -4.72 23.36 20.60
N ASP A 20 -3.52 23.92 20.50
CA ASP A 20 -3.13 25.12 21.24
C ASP A 20 -3.91 26.35 20.75
N GLN A 21 -4.22 26.42 19.46
CA GLN A 21 -5.05 27.48 18.86
C GLN A 21 -6.57 27.23 18.97
N GLY A 22 -7.00 26.06 19.49
CA GLY A 22 -8.41 25.73 19.66
C GLY A 22 -9.15 25.46 18.34
N TRP A 23 -8.45 25.05 17.29
CA TRP A 23 -9.02 24.71 15.98
C TRP A 23 -9.62 23.30 15.99
N LEU A 24 -10.75 23.14 16.68
CA LEU A 24 -11.37 21.83 16.94
C LEU A 24 -11.78 21.09 15.65
N GLY A 25 -12.10 21.81 14.57
CA GLY A 25 -12.43 21.20 13.27
C GLY A 25 -11.22 20.53 12.62
N GLU A 26 -10.08 21.22 12.64
CA GLU A 26 -8.80 20.76 12.10
C GLU A 26 -8.22 19.62 12.95
N VAL A 27 -8.34 19.69 14.27
CA VAL A 27 -7.88 18.63 15.20
C VAL A 27 -8.41 17.25 14.80
N GLY A 28 -9.72 17.12 14.56
CA GLY A 28 -10.31 15.81 14.19
C GLY A 28 -9.85 15.30 12.81
N ALA A 29 -9.68 16.20 11.84
CA ALA A 29 -9.17 15.85 10.52
C ALA A 29 -7.69 15.41 10.58
N ILE A 30 -6.89 16.09 11.40
CA ILE A 30 -5.48 15.77 11.61
C ILE A 30 -5.33 14.44 12.35
N GLU A 31 -6.12 14.18 13.41
CA GLU A 31 -6.10 12.88 14.12
C GLU A 31 -6.40 11.71 13.18
N THR A 32 -7.42 11.86 12.34
CA THR A 32 -7.79 10.84 11.34
C THR A 32 -6.63 10.56 10.39
N THR A 33 -5.97 11.62 9.91
CA THR A 33 -4.83 11.51 9.00
C THR A 33 -3.61 10.88 9.68
N LEU A 34 -3.37 11.22 10.96
CA LEU A 34 -2.29 10.68 11.77
C LEU A 34 -2.48 9.17 12.01
N ALA A 35 -3.70 8.74 12.33
CA ALA A 35 -4.03 7.32 12.46
C ALA A 35 -3.79 6.56 11.15
N ALA A 36 -4.17 7.13 10.01
CA ALA A 36 -3.92 6.53 8.69
C ALA A 36 -2.41 6.45 8.37
N ALA A 37 -1.64 7.50 8.68
CA ALA A 37 -0.19 7.51 8.48
C ALA A 37 0.52 6.47 9.35
N ALA A 38 0.11 6.33 10.62
CA ALA A 38 0.63 5.32 11.54
C ALA A 38 0.32 3.90 11.04
N GLN A 39 -0.92 3.61 10.63
CA GLN A 39 -1.28 2.31 10.02
C GLN A 39 -0.45 2.01 8.79
N LYS A 40 -0.21 3.00 7.93
CA LYS A 40 0.59 2.81 6.71
C LYS A 40 2.05 2.49 7.04
N LEU A 41 2.64 3.17 8.03
CA LEU A 41 3.99 2.87 8.50
C LEU A 41 4.10 1.44 9.02
N GLU A 42 3.11 0.97 9.77
CA GLU A 42 3.09 -0.39 10.30
C GLU A 42 2.97 -1.43 9.17
N ALA A 43 2.02 -1.26 8.26
CA ALA A 43 1.88 -2.14 7.10
C ALA A 43 3.16 -2.19 6.23
N MET A 44 3.88 -1.07 6.16
CA MET A 44 5.16 -0.99 5.46
C MET A 44 6.28 -1.72 6.19
N ARG A 45 6.31 -1.67 7.54
CA ARG A 45 7.25 -2.45 8.36
C ARG A 45 6.98 -3.94 8.23
N ASP A 46 5.72 -4.36 8.34
CA ASP A 46 5.30 -5.75 8.16
C ASP A 46 5.72 -6.29 6.80
N ARG A 47 5.44 -5.52 5.73
CA ARG A 47 5.86 -5.89 4.38
C ARG A 47 7.37 -5.96 4.22
N ALA A 48 8.12 -5.07 4.87
CA ALA A 48 9.58 -5.08 4.82
C ALA A 48 10.18 -6.27 5.59
N ALA A 49 9.49 -6.77 6.61
CA ALA A 49 9.88 -7.98 7.34
C ALA A 49 9.58 -9.28 6.57
N GLN A 50 8.69 -9.23 5.58
CA GLN A 50 8.35 -10.36 4.73
C GLN A 50 9.34 -10.52 3.55
N PRO A 51 9.64 -11.76 3.13
CA PRO A 51 10.43 -11.99 1.93
C PRO A 51 9.75 -11.37 0.70
N SER A 52 10.49 -10.57 -0.05
CA SER A 52 10.00 -9.83 -1.22
C SER A 52 9.68 -10.73 -2.43
N THR A 53 10.07 -12.00 -2.38
CA THR A 53 9.91 -12.95 -3.48
C THR A 53 8.60 -13.71 -3.36
N VAL A 54 7.65 -13.41 -4.24
CA VAL A 54 6.46 -14.23 -4.46
C VAL A 54 6.79 -15.28 -5.51
N HIS A 55 6.76 -16.55 -5.13
CA HIS A 55 7.02 -17.66 -6.06
C HIS A 55 5.76 -17.94 -6.88
N LEU A 56 5.72 -17.46 -8.13
CA LEU A 56 4.54 -17.57 -9.01
C LEU A 56 4.34 -18.96 -9.62
N GLY A 57 5.34 -19.85 -9.50
CA GLY A 57 5.32 -21.17 -10.14
C GLY A 57 5.49 -21.11 -11.67
N MET A 58 5.37 -22.26 -12.33
CA MET A 58 5.38 -22.37 -13.80
C MET A 58 3.95 -22.61 -14.29
N PRO A 59 3.38 -21.76 -15.15
CA PRO A 59 2.05 -21.99 -15.71
C PRO A 59 2.03 -23.24 -16.61
N ASP A 60 1.02 -24.10 -16.44
CA ASP A 60 0.82 -25.30 -17.27
C ASP A 60 0.06 -24.94 -18.55
N PHE A 61 0.79 -24.76 -19.65
CA PHE A 61 0.24 -24.44 -20.97
C PHE A 61 -0.31 -25.64 -21.74
N ARG A 62 -0.34 -26.85 -21.15
CA ARG A 62 -0.65 -28.07 -21.90
C ARG A 62 -2.12 -28.17 -22.34
N ARG A 63 -3.02 -27.35 -21.79
CA ARG A 63 -4.47 -27.42 -22.08
C ARG A 63 -4.97 -26.43 -23.15
N ASP A 64 -4.25 -25.35 -23.43
CA ASP A 64 -4.73 -24.27 -24.30
C ASP A 64 -4.21 -24.32 -25.75
N ALA A 65 -3.25 -25.21 -26.04
CA ALA A 65 -2.80 -25.45 -27.41
C ALA A 65 -3.80 -26.35 -28.17
N GLY A 66 -5.02 -25.84 -28.40
CA GLY A 66 -5.94 -26.39 -29.38
C GLY A 66 -5.35 -26.25 -30.77
N ARG A 67 -4.69 -27.29 -31.28
CA ARG A 67 -4.30 -27.37 -32.69
C ARG A 67 -5.58 -27.54 -33.52
N SER A 68 -6.10 -26.45 -34.07
CA SER A 68 -7.00 -26.53 -35.23
C SER A 68 -6.17 -26.95 -36.43
N SER A 69 -6.05 -28.26 -36.65
CA SER A 69 -5.62 -28.76 -37.95
C SER A 69 -6.72 -28.39 -38.95
N THR A 70 -6.50 -27.32 -39.71
CA THR A 70 -7.25 -27.09 -40.96
C THR A 70 -6.78 -28.14 -41.95
N GLU A 71 -7.57 -29.19 -42.09
CA GLU A 71 -7.47 -30.13 -43.19
C GLU A 71 -7.84 -29.39 -44.48
N VAL A 72 -6.88 -29.32 -45.40
CA VAL A 72 -7.05 -28.83 -46.78
C VAL A 72 -6.79 -30.02 -47.69
N GLU A 73 -7.86 -30.62 -48.19
CA GLU A 73 -7.90 -31.52 -49.35
C GLU A 73 -9.23 -31.19 -50.04
N GLY A 74 -9.37 -31.01 -51.35
CA GLY A 74 -8.56 -31.32 -52.52
C GLY A 74 -9.57 -31.51 -53.65
#